data_AF-A0A1I4UGG8-F1
#
_entry.id   AF-A0A1I4UGG8-F1
#
_cell.length_a   1.000
_cell.length_b   1.000
_cell.length_c   1.000
_cell.angle_alpha   90.00
_cell.angle_beta   90.00
_cell.angle_gamma   90.00
#
_symmetry.space_group_name_H-M   'P 1'
#
loop_
_entity.id
_entity.type
_entity.pdbx_description
1 polymer ?
#
loop_
_entity_poly.entity_id
_entity_poly.type
_entity_poly.pdbx_seq_one_letter_code
_entity_poly.pdbx_strand_id
1 'polypeptide(L)'
;MTVAWYLLIQKVKVTSPLIISALKNITKCGLGIYMVHYFAVGIGYLAIDRIDLPIFMRIPATALFVFIVSWCIVALFYKVLPKAAKWIMG
;
A
#
# COMPACT_ATOMS: atom_id res chain seq x y z
N MET A 1 3.63 -14.86 11.82
CA MET A 1 4.74 -14.11 11.17
C MET A 1 4.58 -12.58 11.35
N THR A 2 4.12 -12.11 12.50
CA THR A 2 3.68 -10.69 12.65
C THR A 2 4.28 -10.00 13.88
N VAL A 3 4.50 -10.72 14.99
CA VAL A 3 4.99 -10.12 16.24
C VAL A 3 6.42 -9.57 16.11
N ALA A 4 7.35 -10.31 15.50
CA ALA A 4 8.73 -9.83 15.33
C ALA A 4 8.80 -8.55 14.48
N TRP A 5 8.07 -8.51 13.37
CA TRP A 5 7.97 -7.33 12.52
C TRP A 5 7.28 -6.15 13.23
N TYR A 6 6.20 -6.42 13.99
CA TYR A 6 5.52 -5.41 14.78
C TYR A 6 6.45 -4.76 15.82
N LEU A 7 7.22 -5.58 16.55
CA LEU A 7 8.19 -5.10 17.54
C LEU A 7 9.34 -4.29 16.90
N LEU A 8 9.77 -4.66 15.68
CA LEU A 8 10.75 -3.89 14.93
C LEU A 8 10.21 -2.53 14.48
N ILE A 9 9.00 -2.51 13.92
CA ILE A 9 8.36 -1.28 13.43
C ILE A 9 8.07 -0.29 14.57
N GLN A 10 7.71 -0.77 15.76
CA GLN A 10 7.49 0.09 16.94
C GLN A 10 8.72 0.91 17.34
N LYS A 11 9.94 0.46 17.02
CA LYS A 11 11.17 1.19 17.33
C LYS A 11 11.46 2.34 16.34
N VAL A 12 10.79 2.35 15.19
CA VAL A 12 11.02 3.35 14.14
C VAL A 12 10.31 4.65 14.52
N LYS A 13 11.07 5.69 14.87
CA LYS A 13 10.55 7.04 15.08
C LYS A 13 10.51 7.79 13.76
N VAL A 14 9.30 8.00 13.22
CA VAL A 14 9.09 8.85 12.04
C VAL A 14 8.98 10.30 12.50
N THR A 15 9.93 11.15 12.11
CA THR A 15 9.96 12.58 12.48
C THR A 15 9.48 13.51 11.36
N SER A 16 9.39 13.01 10.13
CA SER A 16 8.98 13.83 8.99
C SER A 16 7.46 14.07 8.98
N PRO A 17 7.00 15.34 8.97
CA PRO A 17 5.58 15.66 9.00
C PRO A 17 4.83 15.17 7.74
N LEU A 18 5.51 15.14 6.59
CA LEU A 18 4.96 14.62 5.34
C LEU A 18 4.68 13.11 5.44
N ILE A 19 5.65 12.37 5.98
CA ILE A 19 5.53 10.92 6.14
C ILE A 19 4.45 10.59 7.18
N ILE A 20 4.40 11.32 8.30
CA ILE A 20 3.33 11.16 9.31
C ILE A 20 1.95 11.40 8.70
N SER A 21 1.79 12.49 7.92
CA SER A 21 0.52 12.82 7.27
C SER A 21 0.09 11.74 6.25
N ALA A 22 1.05 11.22 5.49
CA ALA A 22 0.82 10.10 4.59
C ALA A 22 0.37 8.86 5.38
N LEU A 23 1.17 8.38 6.35
CA LEU A 23 0.82 7.18 7.13
C LEU A 23 -0.53 7.29 7.85
N LYS A 24 -0.91 8.49 8.31
CA LYS A 24 -2.23 8.73 8.93
C LYS A 24 -3.39 8.41 7.96
N ASN A 25 -3.19 8.59 6.65
CA ASN A 25 -4.20 8.31 5.65
C ASN A 25 -4.32 6.81 5.30
N ILE A 26 -3.35 5.98 5.69
CA ILE A 26 -3.37 4.53 5.41
C ILE A 26 -4.59 3.87 6.06
N THR A 27 -4.90 4.20 7.32
CA THR A 27 -6.02 3.60 8.05
C THR A 27 -7.37 3.91 7.42
N LYS A 28 -7.53 5.12 6.86
CA LYS A 28 -8.70 5.52 6.10
C LYS A 28 -8.79 4.80 4.75
N CYS A 29 -7.67 4.62 4.06
CA CYS A 29 -7.62 4.01 2.74
C CYS A 29 -7.69 2.48 2.77
N GLY A 30 -7.71 1.84 3.95
CA GLY A 30 -7.53 0.40 4.10
C GLY A 30 -8.48 -0.47 3.28
N LEU A 31 -9.79 -0.16 3.29
CA LEU A 31 -10.79 -0.90 2.50
C LEU A 31 -10.62 -0.67 1.00
N GLY A 32 -10.34 0.56 0.56
CA GLY A 32 -10.04 0.84 -0.85
C GLY A 32 -8.78 0.11 -1.34
N ILE A 33 -7.71 0.08 -0.53
CA ILE A 33 -6.48 -0.66 -0.83
C ILE A 33 -6.80 -2.16 -0.94
N TYR A 34 -7.64 -2.66 -0.03
CA TYR A 34 -8.13 -4.04 -0.10
C TYR A 34 -8.89 -4.31 -1.41
N MET A 35 -9.69 -3.41 -1.94
CA MET A 35 -10.37 -3.68 -3.21
C MET A 35 -9.43 -3.59 -4.41
N VAL A 36 -8.57 -2.57 -4.47
CA VAL A 36 -7.66 -2.35 -5.60
C VAL A 36 -6.59 -3.42 -5.69
N HIS A 37 -6.05 -3.90 -4.56
CA HIS A 37 -4.95 -4.86 -4.62
C HIS A 37 -5.36 -6.18 -5.32
N TYR A 38 -6.59 -6.67 -5.15
CA TYR A 38 -7.05 -7.92 -5.81
C TYR A 38 -6.89 -7.87 -7.32
N PHE A 39 -7.14 -6.72 -7.93
CA PHE A 39 -6.97 -6.54 -9.37
C PHE A 39 -5.49 -6.26 -9.73
N ALA A 40 -4.76 -5.59 -8.85
CA ALA A 40 -3.40 -5.14 -9.11
C ALA A 40 -2.33 -6.21 -8.86
N VAL A 41 -2.57 -7.26 -8.06
CA VAL A 41 -1.54 -8.28 -7.73
C VAL A 41 -0.97 -8.93 -8.99
N GLY A 42 -1.82 -9.38 -9.92
CA GLY A 42 -1.38 -10.06 -11.14
C GLY A 42 -0.52 -9.16 -12.03
N ILE A 43 -0.97 -7.91 -12.22
CA ILE A 43 -0.24 -6.91 -13.01
C ILE A 43 1.08 -6.54 -12.33
N GLY A 44 1.06 -6.37 -11.01
CA GLY A 44 2.24 -6.05 -10.22
C GLY A 44 3.30 -7.14 -10.29
N TYR A 45 2.89 -8.41 -10.24
CA TYR A 45 3.82 -9.53 -10.40
C TYR A 45 4.49 -9.51 -11.77
N LEU A 46 3.71 -9.36 -12.85
CA LEU A 46 4.23 -9.26 -14.21
C LEU A 46 5.17 -8.06 -14.41
N ALA A 47 4.96 -6.97 -13.68
CA ALA A 47 5.85 -5.81 -13.71
C ALA A 47 7.20 -6.11 -13.02
N ILE A 48 7.17 -6.72 -11.83
CA ILE A 48 8.38 -7.05 -11.06
C ILE A 48 9.17 -8.20 -11.70
N ASP A 49 8.50 -9.15 -12.35
CA ASP A 49 9.13 -10.28 -13.02
C ASP A 49 10.11 -9.83 -14.13
N ARG A 50 9.88 -8.64 -14.72
CA ARG A 50 10.78 -8.06 -15.73
C ARG A 50 12.06 -7.43 -15.17
N ILE A 51 12.18 -7.30 -13.85
CA ILE A 51 13.30 -6.57 -13.19
C ILE A 51 14.43 -7.54 -12.77
N ASP A 52 14.39 -8.80 -13.22
CA ASP A 52 15.41 -9.84 -12.96
C ASP A 52 15.79 -9.97 -11.46
N LEU A 53 14.80 -9.77 -10.58
CA LEU A 53 15.00 -9.96 -9.15
C LEU A 53 15.14 -11.45 -8.81
N PRO A 54 15.92 -11.79 -7.77
CA PRO A 54 16.00 -13.16 -7.28
C PRO A 54 14.62 -13.63 -6.78
N ILE A 55 14.30 -14.90 -7.04
CA ILE A 55 12.95 -15.48 -6.87
C ILE A 55 12.36 -15.21 -5.48
N PHE A 56 13.17 -15.34 -4.43
CA PHE A 56 12.72 -15.11 -3.05
C PHE A 56 12.28 -13.67 -2.77
N MET A 57 12.80 -12.68 -3.51
CA MET A 57 12.50 -11.27 -3.34
C MET A 57 11.34 -10.80 -4.24
N ARG A 58 10.97 -11.56 -5.27
CA ARG A 58 9.89 -11.20 -6.21
C ARG A 58 8.55 -10.99 -5.50
N ILE A 59 8.20 -11.88 -4.58
CA ILE A 59 6.92 -11.79 -3.85
C ILE A 59 6.92 -10.58 -2.89
N PRO A 60 7.91 -10.37 -2.00
CA PRO A 60 7.99 -9.16 -1.19
C PRO A 60 7.99 -7.87 -2.00
N ALA A 61 8.75 -7.83 -3.11
CA ALA A 61 8.81 -6.66 -3.99
C ALA A 61 7.46 -6.37 -4.67
N THR A 62 6.79 -7.41 -5.16
CA THR A 62 5.44 -7.29 -5.73
C THR A 62 4.44 -6.78 -4.69
N ALA A 63 4.48 -7.31 -3.47
CA ALA A 63 3.59 -6.87 -2.39
C ALA A 63 3.79 -5.38 -2.06
N LEU A 64 5.04 -4.92 -1.93
CA LEU A 64 5.34 -3.52 -1.69
C LEU A 64 4.89 -2.63 -2.86
N PHE A 65 5.19 -3.04 -4.08
CA PHE A 65 4.80 -2.30 -5.29
C PHE A 65 3.28 -2.14 -5.38
N VAL A 66 2.55 -3.25 -5.28
CA VAL A 66 1.07 -3.27 -5.36
C VAL A 66 0.47 -2.47 -4.21
N PHE A 67 1.02 -2.56 -3.00
CA PHE A 67 0.56 -1.76 -1.86
C PHE A 67 0.71 -0.26 -2.13
N ILE A 68 1.88 0.18 -2.59
CA ILE A 68 2.14 1.60 -2.89
C ILE A 68 1.19 2.10 -3.98
N VAL A 69 1.07 1.36 -5.09
CA VAL A 69 0.17 1.73 -6.20
C VAL A 69 -1.28 1.80 -5.74
N SER A 70 -1.76 0.77 -5.04
CA SER A 70 -3.14 0.73 -4.54
C SER A 70 -3.42 1.88 -3.58
N TRP A 71 -2.49 2.17 -2.68
CA TRP A 71 -2.63 3.26 -1.73
C TRP A 71 -2.62 4.63 -2.41
N CYS A 72 -1.73 4.85 -3.38
CA CYS A 72 -1.73 6.08 -4.18
C CYS A 72 -3.06 6.29 -4.92
N ILE A 73 -3.59 5.26 -5.58
CA ILE A 73 -4.87 5.32 -6.28
C ILE A 73 -5.98 5.72 -5.30
N VAL A 74 -6.12 5.00 -4.20
CA VAL A 74 -7.20 5.23 -3.22
C VAL A 74 -7.06 6.61 -2.56
N ALA A 75 -5.84 7.02 -2.20
CA ALA A 75 -5.59 8.34 -1.64
C ALA A 75 -5.95 9.47 -2.62
N LEU A 76 -5.67 9.29 -3.92
CA LEU A 76 -6.08 10.23 -4.96
C LEU A 76 -7.60 10.26 -5.11
N PHE A 77 -8.28 9.11 -5.08
CA PHE A 77 -9.75 9.05 -5.12
C PHE A 77 -10.39 9.79 -3.94
N TYR A 78 -9.88 9.61 -2.72
CA TYR A 78 -10.36 10.38 -1.56
C TYR A 78 -10.06 11.87 -1.67
N LYS A 79 -9.02 12.27 -2.40
CA LYS A 79 -8.65 13.68 -2.61
C LYS A 79 -9.52 14.34 -3.68
N VAL A 80 -9.79 13.67 -4.79
CA VAL A 80 -10.52 14.23 -5.94
C VAL A 80 -12.04 14.08 -5.78
N LEU A 81 -12.51 12.93 -5.28
CA LEU A 81 -13.93 12.59 -5.18
C LEU A 81 -14.31 12.11 -3.77
N PRO A 82 -14.21 12.96 -2.74
CA PRO A 82 -14.37 12.54 -1.34
C PRO A 82 -15.75 11.96 -1.02
N LYS A 83 -16.82 12.44 -1.67
CA LYS A 83 -18.19 11.94 -1.46
C LYS A 83 -18.37 10.53 -2.03
N ALA A 84 -17.89 10.29 -3.25
CA ALA A 84 -17.99 8.98 -3.90
C ALA A 84 -17.03 7.96 -3.26
N ALA A 85 -15.81 8.38 -2.91
CA ALA A 85 -14.83 7.53 -2.26
C ALA A 85 -15.33 6.99 -0.92
N LYS A 86 -16.06 7.79 -0.13
CA LYS A 86 -16.70 7.31 1.10
C LYS A 86 -17.72 6.19 0.84
N TRP A 87 -18.51 6.30 -0.22
CA TRP A 87 -19.52 5.29 -0.53
C TRP A 87 -18.94 4.02 -1.18
N ILE A 88 -17.89 4.15 -1.97
CA ILE A 88 -17.32 3.04 -2.76
C ILE A 88 -16.19 2.34 -1.99
N MET A 89 -15.41 3.09 -1.21
CA MET A 89 -14.18 2.63 -0.56
C MET A 89 -14.22 2.71 0.98
N GLY A 90 -15.31 3.21 1.58
CA GLY A 90 -15.52 3.33 3.03
C GLY A 90 -15.55 4.77 3.56
#